data_AF-A0A9W9RJ54-F1
#
_entry.id   AF-A0A9W9RJ54-F1
#
_cell.length_a   1.000
_cell.length_b   1.000
_cell.length_c   1.000
_cell.angle_alpha   90.00
_cell.angle_beta   90.00
_cell.angle_gamma   90.00
#
_symmetry.space_group_name_H-M   'P 1'
#
loop_
_entity.id
_entity.type
_entity.pdbx_description
1 polymer ?
#
loop_
_entity_poly.entity_id
_entity_poly.type
_entity_poly.pdbx_seq_one_letter_code
_entity_poly.pdbx_strand_id
1 'polypeptide(L)'
;MPSSTKKTVYADTTGMGSWAEFPDGVEAHKLGTCSVTAIVNEGGFLLSNTSSDGFREIPAVHSLCDIYEKNKWLFGNKDVNVWIVYAQENANKGQEIKSSMRRIRPTRVFEQVYNGESFMKPPSEEGAQVCLKLIGGTVVATLRRQDGGGCPIRLSGDGTTVVCP
;
A
#
# COMPACT_ATOMS: atom_id res chain seq x y z
N MET A 1 -26.27 9.74 5.80
CA MET A 1 -24.97 9.48 6.46
C MET A 1 -23.89 10.00 5.52
N PRO A 2 -22.95 10.86 5.95
CA PRO A 2 -21.83 11.20 5.08
C PRO A 2 -21.06 9.90 4.78
N SER A 3 -20.92 9.58 3.50
CA SER A 3 -20.06 8.48 3.04
C SER A 3 -18.65 8.75 3.53
N SER A 4 -17.99 7.73 4.12
CA SER A 4 -16.58 7.84 4.53
C SER A 4 -15.76 8.42 3.38
N THR A 5 -15.10 9.55 3.61
CA THR A 5 -14.25 10.25 2.63
C THR A 5 -12.89 9.57 2.44
N LYS A 6 -12.63 8.51 3.20
CA LYS A 6 -11.43 7.67 3.16
C LYS A 6 -11.83 6.20 2.99
N LYS A 7 -11.03 5.44 2.24
CA LYS A 7 -11.20 3.99 2.08
C LYS A 7 -10.21 3.22 2.95
N THR A 8 -10.69 2.22 3.69
CA THR A 8 -9.83 1.29 4.43
C THR A 8 -9.76 -0.04 3.69
N VAL A 9 -8.55 -0.57 3.50
CA VAL A 9 -8.27 -1.89 2.92
C VAL A 9 -7.70 -2.80 4.01
N TYR A 10 -8.51 -3.79 4.40
CA TYR A 10 -8.16 -4.75 5.43
C TYR A 10 -7.23 -5.84 4.88
N ALA A 11 -6.62 -6.59 5.79
CA ALA A 11 -5.74 -7.70 5.43
C ALA A 11 -6.42 -8.70 4.48
N ASP A 12 -5.64 -9.21 3.53
CA ASP A 12 -6.03 -10.12 2.45
C ASP A 12 -7.17 -9.61 1.56
N THR A 13 -7.29 -8.28 1.43
CA THR A 13 -8.26 -7.66 0.53
C THR A 13 -7.59 -6.69 -0.43
N THR A 14 -8.33 -6.38 -1.50
CA THR A 14 -7.95 -5.39 -2.49
C THR A 14 -9.03 -4.32 -2.58
N GLY A 15 -8.64 -3.06 -2.48
CA GLY A 15 -9.50 -1.90 -2.65
C GLY A 15 -9.10 -1.08 -3.87
N MET A 16 -10.08 -0.60 -4.62
CA MET A 16 -9.87 0.35 -5.73
C MET A 16 -10.88 1.49 -5.67
N GLY A 17 -10.55 2.61 -6.32
CA GLY A 17 -11.44 3.76 -6.41
C GLY A 17 -10.77 4.98 -7.02
N SER A 18 -11.57 6.01 -7.28
CA SER A 18 -11.06 7.31 -7.70
C SER A 18 -10.75 8.20 -6.49
N TRP A 19 -9.82 9.14 -6.65
CA TRP A 19 -9.55 10.11 -5.58
C TRP A 19 -10.70 11.11 -5.37
N ALA A 20 -11.58 11.26 -6.36
CA ALA A 20 -12.79 12.06 -6.24
C ALA A 20 -13.81 11.41 -5.28
N GLU A 21 -13.90 10.08 -5.27
CA GLU A 21 -14.72 9.33 -4.32
C GLU A 21 -14.12 9.31 -2.91
N PHE A 22 -12.78 9.26 -2.81
CA PHE A 22 -12.05 9.16 -1.55
C PHE A 22 -11.05 10.30 -1.39
N PRO A 23 -11.52 11.55 -1.19
CA PRO A 23 -10.65 12.73 -1.13
C PRO A 23 -9.70 12.74 0.06
N ASP A 24 -9.98 11.95 1.11
CA ASP A 24 -9.10 11.79 2.26
C ASP A 24 -8.10 10.63 2.12
N GLY A 25 -8.14 9.94 0.98
CA GLY A 25 -7.18 8.91 0.60
C GLY A 25 -7.65 7.49 0.89
N VAL A 26 -6.69 6.57 0.81
CA VAL A 26 -6.86 5.14 1.10
C VAL A 26 -5.83 4.70 2.12
N GLU A 27 -6.24 3.84 3.05
CA GLU A 27 -5.36 3.28 4.08
C GLU A 27 -5.36 1.76 4.05
N ALA A 28 -4.20 1.20 4.35
CA ALA A 28 -4.02 -0.21 4.68
C ALA A 28 -3.56 -0.32 6.13
N HIS A 29 -4.23 -1.17 6.90
CA HIS A 29 -3.99 -1.37 8.33
C HIS A 29 -3.23 -2.68 8.58
N LYS A 30 -2.67 -2.84 9.78
CA LYS A 30 -2.00 -4.07 10.24
C LYS A 30 -0.82 -4.54 9.39
N LEU A 31 0.03 -3.60 8.96
CA LEU A 31 1.24 -3.92 8.20
C LEU A 31 2.24 -4.84 8.94
N GLY A 32 2.17 -4.94 10.27
CA GLY A 32 3.06 -5.80 11.08
C GLY A 32 3.15 -7.25 10.62
N THR A 33 2.12 -7.74 9.92
CA THR A 33 2.08 -9.08 9.32
C THR A 33 1.82 -9.04 7.82
N CYS A 34 1.75 -7.87 7.18
CA CYS A 34 1.28 -7.70 5.80
C CYS A 34 2.24 -6.86 4.94
N SER A 35 2.24 -7.14 3.64
CA SER A 35 2.80 -6.28 2.61
C SER A 35 1.68 -5.50 1.91
N VAL A 36 1.92 -4.22 1.65
CA VAL A 36 1.01 -3.36 0.89
C VAL A 36 1.59 -3.08 -0.48
N THR A 37 0.82 -3.38 -1.51
CA THR A 37 1.15 -3.04 -2.90
C THR A 37 0.03 -2.20 -3.48
N ALA A 38 0.37 -1.03 -4.04
CA ALA A 38 -0.60 -0.14 -4.65
C ALA A 38 -0.18 0.30 -6.05
N ILE A 39 -1.12 0.29 -6.98
CA ILE A 39 -1.01 0.88 -8.32
C ILE A 39 -1.80 2.19 -8.28
N VAL A 40 -1.15 3.30 -8.61
CA VAL A 40 -1.72 4.64 -8.43
C VAL A 40 -1.33 5.59 -9.54
N ASN A 41 -2.22 6.53 -9.84
CA ASN A 41 -1.90 7.78 -10.52
C ASN A 41 -2.77 8.91 -9.97
N GLU A 42 -2.87 10.04 -10.66
CA GLU A 42 -3.70 11.18 -10.24
C GLU A 42 -5.21 10.95 -10.40
N GLY A 43 -5.63 9.91 -11.13
CA GLY A 43 -7.04 9.57 -11.36
C GLY A 43 -7.59 8.60 -10.31
N GLY A 44 -6.81 7.60 -9.91
CA GLY A 44 -7.27 6.61 -8.94
C GLY A 44 -6.18 5.73 -8.35
N PHE A 45 -6.64 4.74 -7.59
CA PHE A 45 -5.81 3.76 -6.92
C PHE A 45 -6.40 2.36 -7.01
N LEU A 46 -5.50 1.39 -6.90
CA LEU A 46 -5.77 -0.01 -6.66
C LEU A 46 -4.74 -0.49 -5.64
N LEU A 47 -5.18 -0.76 -4.41
CA LEU A 47 -4.35 -1.12 -3.27
C LEU A 47 -4.68 -2.54 -2.82
N SER A 48 -3.66 -3.37 -2.66
CA SER A 48 -3.73 -4.69 -2.04
C SER A 48 -2.99 -4.66 -0.70
N ASN A 49 -3.63 -5.20 0.34
CA ASN A 49 -3.04 -5.42 1.65
C ASN A 49 -2.99 -6.93 1.86
N THR A 50 -1.82 -7.55 1.72
CA THR A 50 -1.68 -9.01 1.71
C THR A 50 -0.88 -9.48 2.90
N SER A 51 -1.40 -10.45 3.64
CA SER A 51 -0.69 -11.08 4.74
C SER A 51 0.58 -11.79 4.24
N SER A 52 1.69 -11.58 4.95
CA SER A 52 3.01 -12.14 4.68
C SER A 52 3.24 -13.48 5.41
N ASP A 53 2.21 -14.06 6.02
CA ASP A 53 2.19 -15.36 6.70
C ASP A 53 2.13 -16.54 5.70
N GLY A 54 3.06 -16.56 4.73
CA GLY A 54 3.26 -17.71 3.84
C GLY A 54 3.48 -17.33 2.38
N PHE A 55 2.92 -18.15 1.49
CA PHE A 55 3.15 -18.15 0.03
C PHE A 55 2.13 -17.31 -0.77
N ARG A 56 1.37 -16.44 -0.11
CA ARG A 56 0.20 -15.74 -0.69
C ARG A 56 0.52 -14.45 -1.43
N GLU A 57 1.64 -13.79 -1.11
CA GLU A 57 1.99 -12.47 -1.65
C GLU A 57 2.14 -12.46 -3.17
N ILE A 58 2.81 -13.45 -3.75
CA ILE A 58 3.01 -13.52 -5.21
C ILE A 58 1.70 -13.77 -5.97
N PRO A 59 0.85 -14.76 -5.58
CA PRO A 59 -0.49 -14.89 -6.14
C PRO A 59 -1.34 -13.61 -6.00
N ALA A 60 -1.29 -12.92 -4.86
CA ALA A 60 -2.04 -11.68 -4.65
C ALA A 60 -1.58 -10.57 -5.60
N VAL A 61 -0.27 -10.44 -5.83
CA VAL A 61 0.31 -9.48 -6.78
C VAL A 61 -0.06 -9.81 -8.22
N HIS A 62 -0.08 -11.09 -8.60
CA HIS A 62 -0.57 -11.50 -9.92
C HIS A 62 -2.04 -11.13 -10.11
N SER A 63 -2.88 -11.42 -9.12
CA SER A 63 -4.29 -11.01 -9.13
C SER A 63 -4.43 -9.48 -9.24
N LEU A 64 -3.59 -8.73 -8.52
CA LEU A 64 -3.57 -7.27 -8.59
C LEU A 64 -3.24 -6.75 -10.00
N CYS A 65 -2.26 -7.36 -10.68
CA CYS A 65 -1.94 -7.06 -12.07
C CYS A 65 -3.13 -7.35 -13.01
N ASP A 66 -3.80 -8.47 -12.82
CA ASP A 66 -4.96 -8.85 -13.64
C ASP A 66 -6.15 -7.91 -13.41
N ILE A 67 -6.37 -7.46 -12.17
CA ILE A 67 -7.39 -6.46 -11.83
C ILE A 67 -7.04 -5.12 -12.49
N TYR A 68 -5.78 -4.71 -12.46
CA TYR A 68 -5.34 -3.48 -13.13
C TYR A 68 -5.61 -3.52 -14.64
N GLU A 69 -5.22 -4.61 -15.31
CA GLU A 69 -5.43 -4.75 -16.77
C GLU A 69 -6.91 -4.63 -17.15
N LYS A 70 -7.82 -5.19 -16.34
CA LYS A 70 -9.27 -5.08 -16.54
C LYS A 70 -9.84 -3.69 -16.23
N ASN A 71 -9.13 -2.88 -15.43
CA ASN A 71 -9.63 -1.60 -14.90
C ASN A 71 -8.74 -0.40 -15.26
N LYS A 72 -7.99 -0.46 -16.37
CA LYS A 72 -7.15 0.66 -16.86
C LYS A 72 -7.89 1.99 -17.02
N TRP A 73 -9.20 1.92 -17.30
CA TRP A 73 -10.07 3.08 -17.39
C TRP A 73 -10.14 3.89 -16.09
N LEU A 74 -9.97 3.27 -14.92
CA LEU A 74 -9.91 3.95 -13.61
C LEU A 74 -8.74 4.95 -13.55
N PHE A 75 -7.67 4.65 -14.27
CA PHE A 75 -6.45 5.44 -14.35
C PHE A 75 -6.46 6.39 -15.56
N GLY A 76 -7.60 6.53 -16.24
CA GLY A 76 -7.73 7.33 -17.46
C GLY A 76 -6.87 6.81 -18.62
N ASN A 77 -6.49 5.53 -18.60
CA ASN A 77 -5.52 4.93 -19.53
C ASN A 77 -4.16 5.66 -19.56
N LYS A 78 -3.79 6.34 -18.48
CA LYS A 78 -2.49 6.98 -18.32
C LYS A 78 -1.52 6.07 -17.59
N ASP A 79 -0.26 6.46 -17.65
CA ASP A 79 0.83 5.92 -16.86
C ASP A 79 0.50 5.84 -15.37
N VAL A 80 1.01 4.80 -14.72
CA VAL A 80 0.82 4.51 -13.29
C VAL A 80 2.15 4.34 -12.59
N ASN A 81 2.16 4.65 -11.29
CA ASN A 81 3.24 4.33 -10.38
C ASN A 81 2.83 3.18 -9.46
N VAL A 82 3.81 2.48 -8.92
CA VAL A 82 3.61 1.41 -7.96
C VAL A 82 4.26 1.78 -6.64
N TRP A 83 3.53 1.61 -5.53
CA TRP A 83 4.07 1.64 -4.17
C TRP A 83 4.10 0.23 -3.61
N ILE A 84 5.22 -0.17 -3.02
CA ILE A 84 5.40 -1.44 -2.35
C ILE A 84 5.96 -1.14 -0.96
N VAL A 85 5.24 -1.57 0.08
CA VAL A 85 5.64 -1.37 1.47
C VAL A 85 5.59 -2.70 2.21
N TYR A 86 6.68 -3.09 2.86
CA TYR A 86 6.78 -4.37 3.56
C TYR A 86 7.78 -4.31 4.73
N ALA A 87 7.64 -5.23 5.69
CA ALA A 87 8.53 -5.35 6.84
C ALA A 87 9.94 -5.84 6.44
N GLN A 88 10.98 -5.42 7.14
CA GLN A 88 12.36 -5.81 6.85
C GLN A 88 12.58 -7.34 6.82
N GLU A 89 11.90 -8.11 7.67
CA GLU A 89 11.95 -9.58 7.62
C GLU A 89 11.44 -10.18 6.30
N ASN A 90 10.64 -9.43 5.55
CA ASN A 90 10.03 -9.85 4.28
C ASN A 90 10.78 -9.34 3.04
N ALA A 91 12.02 -8.85 3.18
CA ALA A 91 12.77 -8.23 2.09
C ALA A 91 12.90 -9.09 0.82
N ASN A 92 13.12 -10.41 0.97
CA ASN A 92 13.18 -11.33 -0.17
C ASN A 92 11.87 -11.33 -0.97
N LYS A 93 10.74 -11.39 -0.25
CA LYS A 93 9.41 -11.37 -0.86
C LYS A 93 9.11 -10.01 -1.50
N GLY A 94 9.54 -8.93 -0.86
CA GLY A 94 9.47 -7.58 -1.42
C GLY A 94 10.10 -7.46 -2.82
N GLN A 95 11.29 -8.06 -3.01
CA GLN A 95 11.95 -8.10 -4.33
C GLN A 95 11.18 -8.93 -5.37
N GLU A 96 10.55 -10.02 -4.95
CA GLU A 96 9.69 -10.83 -5.83
C GLU A 96 8.40 -10.09 -6.22
N ILE A 97 7.78 -9.37 -5.28
CA ILE A 97 6.63 -8.49 -5.54
C ILE A 97 7.03 -7.43 -6.57
N LYS A 98 8.16 -6.74 -6.35
CA LYS A 98 8.70 -5.73 -7.27
C LYS A 98 8.92 -6.29 -8.68
N SER A 99 9.48 -7.48 -8.78
CA SER A 99 9.72 -8.15 -10.06
C SER A 99 8.41 -8.49 -10.77
N SER A 100 7.42 -8.99 -10.03
CA SER A 100 6.08 -9.28 -10.56
C SER A 100 5.35 -8.02 -11.05
N MET A 101 5.48 -6.91 -10.31
CA MET A 101 4.85 -5.63 -10.67
C MET A 101 5.43 -5.00 -11.94
N ARG A 102 6.62 -5.40 -12.41
CA ARG A 102 7.13 -4.91 -13.70
C ARG A 102 6.29 -5.35 -14.90
N ARG A 103 5.44 -6.37 -14.75
CA ARG A 103 4.55 -6.88 -15.80
C ARG A 103 3.58 -5.81 -16.33
N ILE A 104 3.15 -4.87 -15.48
CA ILE A 104 2.25 -3.78 -15.87
C ILE A 104 2.99 -2.53 -16.39
N ARG A 105 4.34 -2.60 -16.51
CA ARG A 105 5.22 -1.53 -17.00
C ARG A 105 4.96 -0.17 -16.33
N PRO A 106 5.02 -0.09 -14.98
CA PRO A 106 4.81 1.18 -14.29
C PRO A 106 5.94 2.16 -14.59
N THR A 107 5.63 3.46 -14.58
CA THR A 107 6.62 4.53 -14.80
C THR A 107 7.67 4.53 -13.69
N ARG A 108 7.22 4.32 -12.45
CA ARG A 108 8.10 4.19 -11.27
C ARG A 108 7.57 3.11 -10.32
N VAL A 109 8.51 2.45 -9.66
CA VAL A 109 8.23 1.57 -8.53
C VAL A 109 8.94 2.15 -7.31
N PHE A 110 8.14 2.57 -6.34
CA PHE A 110 8.59 3.07 -5.05
C PHE A 110 8.57 1.90 -4.06
N GLU A 111 9.74 1.56 -3.55
CA GLU A 111 9.91 0.43 -2.64
C GLU A 111 10.33 0.95 -1.27
N GLN A 112 9.51 0.68 -0.27
CA GLN A 112 9.78 1.08 1.09
C GLN A 112 9.82 -0.13 1.99
N VAL A 113 10.98 -0.38 2.57
CA VAL A 113 11.10 -1.31 3.69
C VAL A 113 10.75 -0.56 4.96
N TYR A 114 10.09 -1.19 5.91
CA TYR A 114 9.99 -0.64 7.25
C TYR A 114 10.61 -1.55 8.30
N ASN A 115 11.25 -0.94 9.29
CA ASN A 115 11.80 -1.61 10.46
C ASN A 115 11.01 -1.15 11.68
N GLY A 116 10.21 -2.04 12.25
CA GLY A 116 9.46 -1.84 13.47
C GLY A 116 9.32 -3.19 14.16
N GLU A 117 9.10 -3.21 15.48
CA GLU A 117 8.79 -4.46 16.16
C GLU A 117 7.63 -5.14 15.42
N SER A 118 7.80 -6.41 15.04
CA SER A 118 6.71 -7.19 14.46
C SER A 118 5.55 -7.10 15.45
N PHE A 119 4.53 -6.31 15.14
CA PHE A 119 3.41 -5.99 16.03
C PHE A 119 2.45 -7.20 16.18
N MET A 120 3.03 -8.40 16.29
CA MET A 120 2.44 -9.68 16.69
C MET A 120 2.03 -9.68 18.17
N LYS A 121 1.80 -8.50 18.76
CA LYS A 121 1.27 -8.38 20.11
C LYS A 121 -0.25 -8.53 20.06
N PRO A 122 -0.87 -8.97 21.17
CA PRO A 122 -2.30 -9.32 21.22
C PRO A 122 -3.19 -8.21 20.64
N PRO A 123 -4.45 -8.52 20.24
CA PRO A 123 -5.34 -7.68 19.42
C PRO A 123 -5.57 -6.22 19.87
N SER A 124 -5.02 -5.81 21.01
CA SER A 124 -4.95 -4.45 21.54
C SER A 124 -3.71 -3.64 21.13
N GLU A 125 -2.68 -4.22 20.51
CA GLU A 125 -1.48 -3.49 20.05
C GLU A 125 -1.46 -3.37 18.51
N GLU A 126 -1.88 -2.19 18.05
CA GLU A 126 -2.14 -1.92 16.64
C GLU A 126 -0.84 -1.72 15.85
N GLY A 127 -0.71 -2.38 14.69
CA GLY A 127 0.49 -2.35 13.87
C GLY A 127 0.74 -1.02 13.15
N ALA A 128 1.53 -1.05 12.07
CA ALA A 128 1.66 0.12 11.21
C ALA A 128 0.49 0.23 10.21
N GLN A 129 0.17 1.46 9.82
CA GLN A 129 -0.73 1.75 8.72
C GLN A 129 -0.01 2.54 7.62
N VAL A 130 -0.29 2.20 6.36
CA VAL A 130 0.09 3.01 5.19
C VAL A 130 -1.13 3.81 4.77
N CYS A 131 -0.93 5.08 4.49
CA CYS A 131 -1.92 5.96 3.86
C CYS A 131 -1.37 6.44 2.52
N LEU A 132 -2.21 6.39 1.48
CA LEU A 132 -1.98 7.04 0.19
C LEU A 132 -3.00 8.15 0.01
N LYS A 133 -2.56 9.35 -0.37
CA LYS A 133 -3.45 10.50 -0.62
C LYS A 133 -2.96 11.31 -1.80
N LEU A 134 -3.89 11.85 -2.59
CA LEU A 134 -3.59 12.81 -3.64
C LEU A 134 -3.49 14.23 -3.04
N ILE A 135 -2.32 14.87 -3.13
CA ILE A 135 -2.06 16.21 -2.63
C ILE A 135 -1.47 17.04 -3.77
N GLY A 136 -2.18 18.09 -4.19
CA GLY A 136 -1.73 18.96 -5.29
C GLY A 136 -1.42 18.21 -6.58
N GLY A 137 -2.21 17.17 -6.91
CA GLY A 137 -2.01 16.31 -8.09
C GLY A 137 -0.91 15.25 -7.94
N THR A 138 -0.27 15.15 -6.77
CA THR A 138 0.78 14.15 -6.50
C THR A 138 0.30 13.13 -5.47
N VAL A 139 0.48 11.84 -5.75
CA VAL A 139 0.19 10.79 -4.75
C VAL A 139 1.31 10.76 -3.73
N VAL A 140 0.95 10.92 -2.45
CA VAL A 140 1.85 10.87 -1.30
C VAL A 140 1.54 9.62 -0.49
N ALA A 141 2.58 8.85 -0.19
CA ALA A 141 2.52 7.71 0.71
C ALA A 141 3.09 8.11 2.09
N THR A 142 2.40 7.73 3.16
CA THR A 142 2.87 7.91 4.54
C THR A 142 2.71 6.63 5.32
N LEU A 143 3.64 6.38 6.24
CA LEU A 143 3.59 5.31 7.22
C LEU A 143 3.45 5.91 8.61
N ARG A 144 2.57 5.35 9.43
CA ARG A 144 2.43 5.74 10.84
C ARG A 144 2.00 4.56 11.69
N ARG A 145 2.05 4.72 13.00
CA ARG A 145 1.38 3.81 13.91
C ARG A 145 -0.13 3.88 13.73
N GLN A 146 -0.79 2.73 13.80
CA GLN A 146 -2.22 2.65 13.61
C GLN A 146 -2.99 3.27 14.79
N ASP A 147 -2.45 3.17 16.01
CA ASP A 147 -2.99 3.78 17.24
C ASP A 147 -2.97 5.33 17.24
N GLY A 148 -2.43 5.94 16.19
CA GLY A 148 -2.33 7.39 16.05
C GLY A 148 -1.18 8.00 16.85
N GLY A 149 -0.34 7.18 17.50
CA GLY A 149 0.89 7.63 18.16
C GLY A 149 1.92 8.15 17.16
N GLY A 150 2.65 9.20 17.56
CA GLY A 150 3.71 9.82 16.75
C GLY A 150 3.19 10.61 15.55
N CYS A 151 4.11 11.01 14.67
CA CYS A 151 3.79 11.73 13.44
C CYS A 151 3.87 10.81 12.22
N PRO A 152 3.01 10.99 11.20
CA PRO A 152 3.15 10.28 9.95
C PRO A 152 4.50 10.57 9.27
N ILE A 153 5.18 9.50 8.88
CA ILE A 153 6.45 9.57 8.16
C ILE A 153 6.14 9.45 6.68
N ARG A 154 6.58 10.43 5.88
CA ARG A 154 6.45 10.35 4.42
C ARG A 154 7.38 9.29 3.87
N LEU A 155 6.85 8.44 3.00
CA LEU A 155 7.63 7.43 2.29
C LEU A 155 8.18 8.03 0.99
N SER A 156 9.45 7.75 0.71
CA SER A 156 10.17 8.18 -0.48
C SER A 156 10.39 7.04 -1.47
N GLY A 157 10.32 5.78 -1.01
CA GLY A 157 10.43 4.60 -1.86
C GLY A 157 11.85 4.21 -2.27
N ASP A 158 12.86 4.70 -1.56
CA ASP A 158 14.29 4.51 -1.84
C ASP A 158 15.09 3.99 -0.63
N GLY A 159 14.43 3.45 0.40
CA GLY A 159 15.15 2.99 1.58
C GLY A 159 14.33 2.25 2.63
N THR A 160 14.87 2.25 3.84
CA THR A 160 14.22 1.68 5.03
C THR A 160 13.71 2.81 5.91
N THR A 161 12.44 2.76 6.29
CA THR A 161 11.82 3.68 7.24
C THR A 161 11.69 3.00 8.59
N VAL A 162 12.20 3.62 9.65
CA VAL A 162 11.99 3.13 11.01
C VAL A 162 10.67 3.70 11.54
N VAL A 163 9.77 2.83 11.98
CA VAL A 163 8.55 3.24 12.68
C VAL A 163 8.83 3.13 14.17
N CYS A 164 9.10 4.26 14.81
CA CYS A 164 9.34 4.27 16.25
C CYS A 164 8.04 4.02 17.03
N PRO A 165 8.09 3.24 18.12
CA PRO A 165 6.99 3.10 19.09
C PRO A 165 6.79 4.36 19.95
#